data_AF-A0A7K9B785-F1
#
_entry.id   AF-A0A7K9B785-F1
#
_cell.length_a   1.000
_cell.length_b   1.000
_cell.length_c   1.000
_cell.angle_alpha   90.00
_cell.angle_beta   90.00
_cell.angle_gamma   90.00
#
_symmetry.space_group_name_H-M   'P 1'
#
loop_
_entity.id
_entity.type
_entity.pdbx_description
1 polymer ?
#
loop_
_entity_poly.entity_id
_entity_poly.type
_entity_poly.pdbx_seq_one_letter_code
_entity_poly.pdbx_strand_id
1 'polypeptide(L)'
;DDLEQFAKQFKQRRIKLGFTQADVGLALGTLYGNVFSQTTICRFEALQLSFKNMCKLKPLLNKWLEEADSSSGSPTSIDKIAAQGRKRKKRTSIEVSVKGALESHFLKCPKPSAQEITSLADSLQLEKEVVRVWFCNRRQKEKRMTPPGGTLPGAEDVYGASRDTPPHHG
;
A
#
# COMPACT_ATOMS: atom_id res chain seq x y z
N ASP A 1 2.36 -21.79 -2.56
CA ASP A 1 3.67 -22.36 -2.92
C ASP A 1 4.49 -21.59 -3.95
N ASP A 2 4.06 -21.46 -5.21
CA ASP A 2 4.88 -20.90 -6.31
C ASP A 2 5.39 -19.45 -6.09
N LEU A 3 4.62 -18.60 -5.41
CA LEU A 3 5.03 -17.21 -5.11
C LEU A 3 6.08 -17.13 -4.00
N GLU A 4 5.96 -18.02 -3.01
CA GLU A 4 6.88 -18.12 -1.88
C GLU A 4 8.23 -18.68 -2.33
N GLN A 5 8.20 -19.73 -3.15
CA GLN A 5 9.41 -20.30 -3.77
C GLN A 5 10.14 -19.24 -4.60
N PHE A 6 9.39 -18.50 -5.43
CA PHE A 6 9.98 -17.41 -6.21
C PHE A 6 10.62 -16.33 -5.32
N ALA A 7 9.94 -15.88 -4.26
CA ALA A 7 10.49 -14.85 -3.38
C ALA A 7 11.81 -15.29 -2.70
N LYS A 8 11.88 -16.55 -2.25
CA LYS A 8 13.09 -17.14 -1.67
C LYS A 8 14.22 -17.24 -2.69
N GLN A 9 13.93 -17.77 -3.89
CA GLN A 9 14.91 -17.90 -4.97
C GLN A 9 15.43 -16.53 -5.43
N PHE A 10 14.52 -15.57 -5.63
CA PHE A 10 14.85 -14.20 -6.01
C PHE A 10 15.84 -13.57 -5.02
N LYS A 11 15.54 -13.66 -3.71
CA LYS A 11 16.42 -13.15 -2.66
C LYS A 11 17.80 -13.80 -2.71
N GLN A 12 17.86 -15.12 -2.85
CA GLN A 12 19.12 -15.87 -2.88
C GLN A 12 19.97 -15.47 -4.08
N ARG A 13 19.40 -15.41 -5.29
CA ARG A 13 20.11 -15.04 -6.51
C ARG A 13 20.56 -13.58 -6.49
N ARG A 14 19.70 -12.66 -6.05
CA ARG A 14 20.07 -11.25 -5.88
C ARG A 14 21.31 -11.09 -5.00
N ILE A 15 21.35 -11.77 -3.84
CA ILE A 15 22.50 -11.74 -2.93
C ILE A 15 23.72 -12.37 -3.59
N LYS A 16 23.57 -13.50 -4.29
CA LYS A 16 24.65 -14.18 -5.01
C LYS A 16 25.28 -13.30 -6.09
N LEU A 17 24.48 -12.49 -6.78
CA LEU A 17 24.93 -11.52 -7.79
C LEU A 17 25.46 -10.21 -7.17
N GLY A 18 25.41 -10.04 -5.85
CA GLY A 18 25.94 -8.87 -5.16
C GLY A 18 25.05 -7.62 -5.18
N PHE A 19 23.81 -7.72 -5.67
CA PHE A 19 22.90 -6.56 -5.74
C PHE A 19 22.22 -6.27 -4.41
N THR A 20 22.13 -5.00 -4.02
CA THR A 20 21.28 -4.58 -2.90
C THR A 20 19.82 -4.48 -3.33
N GLN A 21 18.90 -4.47 -2.37
CA GLN A 21 17.48 -4.24 -2.63
C GLN A 21 17.21 -2.84 -3.25
N ALA A 22 18.05 -1.85 -2.95
CA ALA A 22 17.95 -0.53 -3.56
C ALA A 22 18.36 -0.56 -5.04
N ASP A 23 19.43 -1.30 -5.38
CA ASP A 23 19.93 -1.44 -6.75
C ASP A 23 18.88 -2.10 -7.65
N VAL A 24 18.23 -3.16 -7.17
CA VAL A 24 17.10 -3.79 -7.86
C VAL A 24 15.97 -2.79 -8.11
N GLY A 25 15.59 -2.04 -7.09
CA GLY A 25 14.50 -1.07 -7.20
C GLY A 25 14.78 0.04 -8.22
N LEU A 26 16.05 0.45 -8.32
CA LEU A 26 16.53 1.43 -9.28
C LEU A 26 16.59 0.86 -10.71
N ALA A 27 17.19 -0.31 -10.89
CA ALA A 27 17.28 -1.00 -12.18
C ALA A 27 15.91 -1.26 -12.80
N LEU A 28 14.94 -1.73 -12.00
CA LEU A 28 13.55 -1.89 -12.44
C LEU A 28 12.91 -0.57 -12.86
N GLY A 29 13.27 0.54 -12.23
CA GLY A 29 12.80 1.85 -12.64
C GLY A 29 13.33 2.28 -13.99
N THR A 30 14.58 1.94 -14.30
CA THR A 30 15.17 2.18 -15.62
C THR A 30 14.58 1.28 -16.69
N LEU A 31 14.24 0.03 -16.39
CA LEU A 31 13.69 -0.91 -17.37
C LEU A 31 12.18 -0.75 -17.61
N TYR A 32 11.40 -0.47 -16.56
CA TYR A 32 9.93 -0.51 -16.59
C TYR A 32 9.27 0.82 -16.24
N GLY A 33 10.05 1.90 -16.11
CA GLY A 33 9.55 3.28 -15.98
C GLY A 33 9.12 3.69 -14.56
N ASN A 34 9.12 2.79 -13.58
CA ASN A 34 8.74 3.08 -12.20
C ASN A 34 9.79 2.57 -11.20
N VAL A 35 10.52 3.50 -10.57
CA VAL A 35 11.53 3.17 -9.56
C VAL A 35 10.86 2.62 -8.31
N PHE A 36 11.20 1.39 -7.95
CA PHE A 36 10.75 0.79 -6.70
C PHE A 36 11.69 1.16 -5.56
N SER A 37 11.15 1.14 -4.35
CA SER A 37 11.94 1.41 -3.15
C SER A 37 12.59 0.14 -2.63
N GLN A 38 13.70 0.29 -1.90
CA GLN A 38 14.27 -0.80 -1.09
C GLN A 38 13.18 -1.47 -0.23
N THR A 39 12.30 -0.67 0.39
CA THR A 39 11.18 -1.19 1.20
C THR A 39 10.20 -2.05 0.39
N THR A 40 9.99 -1.75 -0.89
CA THR A 40 9.14 -2.55 -1.78
C THR A 40 9.76 -3.92 -2.02
N ILE A 41 11.05 -3.97 -2.36
CA ILE A 41 11.78 -5.22 -2.59
C ILE A 41 11.85 -6.04 -1.30
N CYS A 42 12.16 -5.39 -0.17
CA CYS A 42 12.19 -6.04 1.14
C CYS A 42 10.84 -6.68 1.51
N ARG A 43 9.72 -5.98 1.31
CA ARG A 43 8.39 -6.53 1.60
C ARG A 43 8.00 -7.65 0.65
N PHE A 44 8.44 -7.59 -0.61
CA PHE A 44 8.26 -8.69 -1.55
C PHE A 44 9.00 -9.95 -1.09
N GLU A 45 10.29 -9.82 -0.76
CA GLU A 45 11.12 -10.93 -0.25
C GLU A 45 10.58 -11.52 1.06
N ALA A 46 9.96 -10.69 1.91
CA ALA A 46 9.36 -11.12 3.17
C ALA A 46 7.90 -11.60 3.04
N LEU A 47 7.34 -11.64 1.83
CA LEU A 47 5.92 -12.00 1.58
C LEU A 47 4.91 -11.09 2.32
N GLN A 48 5.30 -9.85 2.60
CA GLN A 48 4.52 -8.86 3.36
C GLN A 48 3.72 -7.90 2.47
N LEU A 49 3.51 -8.25 1.20
CA LEU A 49 2.61 -7.52 0.31
C LEU A 49 1.30 -8.29 0.15
N SER A 50 0.24 -7.57 -0.24
CA SER A 50 -0.99 -8.24 -0.64
C SER A 50 -0.73 -9.17 -1.82
N PHE A 51 -1.50 -10.27 -1.91
CA PHE A 51 -1.37 -11.25 -3.00
C PHE A 51 -1.42 -10.58 -4.38
N LYS A 52 -2.36 -9.65 -4.59
CA LYS A 52 -2.48 -8.88 -5.84
C LYS A 52 -1.21 -8.07 -6.16
N ASN A 53 -0.55 -7.49 -5.15
CA ASN A 53 0.70 -6.75 -5.35
C ASN A 53 1.87 -7.69 -5.63
N MET A 54 1.93 -8.83 -4.93
CA MET A 54 2.94 -9.85 -5.19
C MET A 54 2.85 -10.38 -6.64
N CYS A 55 1.65 -10.72 -7.11
CA CYS A 55 1.42 -11.17 -8.49
C CYS A 55 1.80 -10.12 -9.53
N LYS A 56 1.61 -8.83 -9.23
CA LYS A 56 2.03 -7.74 -10.12
C LYS A 56 3.55 -7.57 -10.18
N LEU A 57 4.25 -7.79 -9.07
CA LEU A 57 5.70 -7.61 -8.99
C LEU A 57 6.49 -8.82 -9.50
N LYS A 58 5.97 -10.04 -9.32
CA LYS A 58 6.64 -11.28 -9.74
C LYS A 58 7.16 -11.24 -11.19
N PRO A 59 6.37 -10.90 -12.23
CA PRO A 59 6.87 -10.91 -13.60
C PRO A 59 7.98 -9.87 -13.86
N LEU A 60 7.92 -8.71 -13.20
CA LEU A 60 8.94 -7.66 -13.33
C LEU A 60 10.27 -8.10 -12.70
N LEU A 61 10.19 -8.68 -11.49
CA LEU A 61 11.34 -9.19 -10.76
C LEU A 61 11.95 -10.41 -11.45
N ASN A 62 11.13 -11.29 -12.01
CA ASN A 62 11.59 -12.46 -12.74
C ASN A 62 12.38 -12.03 -13.98
N LYS A 63 11.81 -11.14 -14.80
CA LYS A 63 12.48 -10.67 -16.01
C LYS A 63 13.81 -9.98 -15.71
N TRP A 64 13.86 -9.13 -14.67
CA TRP A 64 15.13 -8.54 -14.23
C TRP A 64 16.15 -9.59 -13.78
N LEU A 65 15.69 -10.64 -13.07
CA LEU A 65 16.57 -11.70 -12.58
C LEU A 65 17.19 -12.49 -13.74
N GLU A 66 16.41 -12.83 -14.76
CA GLU A 66 16.89 -13.53 -15.96
C GLU A 66 17.92 -12.69 -16.73
N GLU A 67 17.69 -11.37 -16.85
CA GLU A 67 18.64 -10.43 -17.47
C GLU A 67 19.94 -10.31 -16.66
N ALA A 68 19.84 -10.30 -15.33
CA ALA A 68 21.00 -10.24 -14.43
C ALA A 68 21.82 -11.53 -14.43
N ASP A 69 21.17 -12.70 -14.45
CA ASP A 69 21.83 -14.01 -14.57
C ASP A 69 22.52 -14.15 -15.94
N SER A 70 21.88 -13.67 -17.03
CA SER A 70 22.43 -13.74 -18.39
C SER A 70 23.60 -12.76 -18.62
N SER A 71 23.60 -11.62 -17.93
CA SER A 71 24.66 -10.61 -18.04
C SER A 71 25.89 -10.89 -17.17
N SER A 72 25.92 -12.02 -16.45
CA SER A 72 27.01 -12.45 -15.55
C SER A 72 28.40 -12.58 -16.22
N GLY A 73 28.51 -12.43 -17.54
CA GLY A 73 29.78 -12.43 -18.28
C GLY A 73 30.35 -11.05 -18.66
N SER A 74 29.58 -9.95 -18.52
CA SER A 74 30.07 -8.60 -18.84
C SER A 74 29.50 -7.55 -17.88
N PRO A 75 30.33 -6.91 -17.05
CA PRO A 75 29.91 -5.97 -16.00
C PRO A 75 29.51 -4.59 -16.54
N THR A 76 29.08 -4.49 -17.80
CA THR A 76 29.00 -3.20 -18.50
C THR A 76 27.60 -2.71 -18.79
N SER A 77 26.57 -3.56 -18.73
CA SER A 77 25.19 -3.16 -19.05
C SER A 77 24.38 -2.75 -17.82
N ILE A 78 24.40 -3.54 -16.74
CA ILE A 78 23.55 -3.32 -15.55
C ILE A 78 24.10 -2.20 -14.66
N ASP A 79 25.42 -2.11 -14.48
CA ASP A 79 26.07 -1.01 -13.74
C ASP A 79 25.75 0.37 -14.34
N LYS A 80 25.68 0.46 -15.68
CA LYS A 80 25.32 1.70 -16.37
C LYS A 80 23.84 2.07 -16.21
N ILE A 81 22.97 1.07 -16.11
CA ILE A 81 21.51 1.22 -15.93
C ILE A 81 21.17 1.65 -14.49
N ALA A 82 21.90 1.12 -13.49
CA ALA A 82 21.79 1.56 -12.11
C ALA A 82 22.32 2.99 -11.91
N ALA A 83 23.32 3.41 -12.68
CA ALA A 83 23.88 4.77 -12.62
C ALA A 83 22.99 5.85 -13.26
N GLN A 84 22.01 5.50 -14.12
CA GLN A 84 21.09 6.45 -14.73
C GLN A 84 19.99 6.88 -13.74
N GLY A 85 20.32 7.91 -12.96
CA GLY A 85 19.53 8.45 -11.84
C GLY A 85 18.13 8.98 -12.17
N ARG A 86 17.18 8.09 -12.49
CA ARG A 86 15.76 8.41 -12.40
C ARG A 86 15.37 8.64 -10.94
N LYS A 87 15.02 9.87 -10.60
CA LYS A 87 14.58 10.23 -9.25
C LYS A 87 13.15 9.74 -9.02
N ARG A 88 12.97 8.86 -8.03
CA ARG A 88 11.65 8.46 -7.52
C ARG A 88 10.87 9.68 -7.01
N LYS A 89 9.56 9.73 -7.25
CA LYS A 89 8.68 10.75 -6.67
C LYS A 89 8.72 10.69 -5.15
N LYS A 90 9.13 11.78 -4.49
CA LYS A 90 9.18 11.87 -3.04
C LYS A 90 7.76 11.85 -2.47
N ARG A 91 7.56 11.13 -1.37
CA ARG A 91 6.30 11.16 -0.61
C ARG A 91 6.23 12.47 0.17
N THR A 92 5.09 13.16 0.11
CA THR A 92 4.82 14.31 0.99
C THR A 92 4.69 13.83 2.43
N SER A 93 5.52 14.38 3.33
CA SER A 93 5.36 14.21 4.77
C SER A 93 4.38 15.27 5.27
N ILE A 94 3.40 14.87 6.07
CA ILE A 94 2.43 15.79 6.68
C ILE A 94 2.83 15.96 8.13
N GLU A 95 3.10 17.20 8.54
CA GLU A 95 3.47 17.54 9.92
C GLU A 95 2.36 17.18 10.91
N VAL A 96 2.74 17.00 12.18
CA VAL A 96 1.81 16.59 13.24
C VAL A 96 0.71 17.64 13.46
N SER A 97 1.05 18.93 13.43
CA SER A 97 0.12 20.06 13.55
C SER A 97 -0.92 20.04 12.42
N VAL A 98 -0.46 19.92 11.17
CA VAL A 98 -1.31 19.84 9.97
C VAL A 98 -2.20 18.60 10.00
N LYS A 99 -1.65 17.45 10.45
CA LYS A 99 -2.42 16.22 10.64
C LYS A 99 -3.55 16.41 11.67
N GLY A 100 -3.29 17.10 12.78
CA GLY A 100 -4.31 17.41 13.78
C GLY A 100 -5.45 18.26 13.23
N ALA A 101 -5.13 19.27 12.42
CA ALA A 101 -6.15 20.09 11.74
C ALA A 101 -7.02 19.28 10.76
N LEU A 102 -6.39 18.40 9.95
CA LEU A 102 -7.08 17.49 9.05
C LEU A 102 -7.99 16.50 9.81
N GLU A 103 -7.53 15.95 10.94
CA GLU A 103 -8.33 15.07 11.80
C GLU A 103 -9.52 15.79 12.43
N SER A 104 -9.34 17.03 12.90
CA SER A 104 -10.44 17.86 13.43
C SER A 104 -11.51 18.14 12.37
N HIS A 105 -11.11 18.47 11.15
CA HIS A 105 -12.06 18.66 10.05
C HIS A 105 -12.75 17.36 9.65
N PHE A 106 -12.03 16.24 9.66
CA PHE A 106 -12.58 14.93 9.33
C PHE A 106 -13.74 14.53 10.25
N LEU A 107 -13.65 14.83 11.54
CA LEU A 107 -14.72 14.54 12.51
C LEU A 107 -16.00 15.32 12.21
N LYS A 108 -15.89 16.52 11.64
CA LYS A 108 -17.04 17.36 11.25
C LYS A 108 -17.59 16.99 9.89
N CYS A 109 -16.71 16.77 8.91
CA CYS A 109 -17.06 16.45 7.54
C CYS A 109 -16.07 15.42 6.95
N PRO A 110 -16.41 14.11 6.99
CA PRO A 110 -15.56 13.03 6.47
C PRO A 110 -15.43 12.99 4.94
N LYS A 111 -16.37 13.65 4.24
CA LYS A 111 -16.46 13.73 2.77
C LYS A 111 -16.55 15.20 2.33
N PRO A 112 -15.46 15.99 2.50
CA PRO A 112 -15.46 17.37 2.06
C PRO A 112 -15.63 17.44 0.53
N SER A 113 -16.33 18.47 0.08
CA SER A 113 -16.50 18.84 -1.32
C SER A 113 -15.18 19.30 -1.95
N ALA A 114 -15.15 19.43 -3.27
CA ALA A 114 -13.98 19.91 -3.98
C ALA A 114 -13.58 21.35 -3.59
N GLN A 115 -14.56 22.19 -3.23
CA GLN A 115 -14.31 23.55 -2.74
C GLN A 115 -13.68 23.51 -1.34
N GLU A 116 -14.25 22.75 -0.41
CA GLU A 116 -13.69 22.59 0.95
C GLU A 116 -12.27 22.01 0.93
N ILE A 117 -11.99 21.03 0.06
CA ILE A 117 -10.64 20.49 -0.12
C ILE A 117 -9.67 21.58 -0.58
N THR A 118 -10.12 22.49 -1.45
CA THR A 118 -9.28 23.59 -1.95
C THR A 118 -9.00 24.59 -0.82
N SER A 119 -10.03 25.04 -0.09
CA SER A 119 -9.86 25.95 1.06
C SER A 119 -8.97 25.35 2.17
N LEU A 120 -9.08 24.05 2.42
CA LEU A 120 -8.21 23.34 3.37
C LEU A 120 -6.77 23.25 2.87
N ALA A 121 -6.57 23.01 1.57
CA ALA A 121 -5.24 22.98 0.98
C ALA A 121 -4.54 24.34 1.10
N ASP A 122 -5.26 25.43 0.81
CA ASP A 122 -4.73 26.79 0.89
C ASP A 122 -4.40 27.19 2.34
N SER A 123 -5.30 26.92 3.29
CA SER A 123 -5.09 27.24 4.71
C SER A 123 -3.98 26.41 5.37
N LEU A 124 -3.81 25.15 4.95
CA LEU A 124 -2.77 24.26 5.47
C LEU A 124 -1.47 24.28 4.64
N GLN A 125 -1.40 25.11 3.60
CA GLN A 125 -0.28 25.20 2.66
C GLN A 125 0.14 23.83 2.09
N LEU A 126 -0.85 23.00 1.74
CA LEU A 126 -0.67 21.68 1.13
C LEU A 126 -1.16 21.68 -0.31
N GLU A 127 -0.64 20.76 -1.13
CA GLU A 127 -1.21 20.51 -2.46
C GLU A 127 -2.63 19.93 -2.31
N LYS A 128 -3.57 20.42 -3.14
CA LYS A 128 -4.96 19.93 -3.20
C LYS A 128 -5.05 18.39 -3.27
N GLU A 129 -4.17 17.77 -4.04
CA GLU A 129 -4.11 16.33 -4.18
C GLU A 129 -3.70 15.61 -2.89
N VAL A 130 -2.79 16.20 -2.11
CA VAL A 130 -2.37 15.64 -0.81
C VAL A 130 -3.55 15.63 0.17
N VAL A 131 -4.30 16.73 0.25
CA VAL A 131 -5.50 16.81 1.10
C VAL A 131 -6.55 15.80 0.64
N ARG A 132 -6.86 15.75 -0.66
CA ARG A 132 -7.82 14.80 -1.24
C ARG A 132 -7.45 13.34 -0.95
N VAL A 133 -6.18 12.98 -1.16
CA VAL A 133 -5.65 11.62 -0.88
C VAL A 133 -5.65 11.32 0.60
N TRP A 134 -5.35 12.31 1.45
CA TRP A 134 -5.42 12.17 2.90
C TRP A 134 -6.83 11.79 3.35
N PHE A 135 -7.88 12.50 2.91
CA PHE A 135 -9.27 12.17 3.26
C PHE A 135 -9.68 10.79 2.73
N CYS A 136 -9.25 10.43 1.51
CA CYS A 136 -9.47 9.07 0.99
C CYS A 136 -8.84 8.00 1.88
N ASN A 137 -7.57 8.17 2.25
CA ASN A 137 -6.85 7.24 3.10
C ASN A 137 -7.44 7.19 4.51
N ARG A 138 -7.86 8.33 5.07
CA ARG A 138 -8.44 8.43 6.41
C ARG A 138 -9.79 7.72 6.52
N ARG A 139 -10.65 7.85 5.50
CA ARG A 139 -11.92 7.08 5.41
C ARG A 139 -11.67 5.58 5.28
N GLN A 140 -10.67 5.19 4.49
CA GLN A 140 -10.30 3.76 4.36
C GLN A 140 -9.79 3.20 5.70
N LYS A 141 -9.01 3.98 6.46
CA LYS A 141 -8.54 3.58 7.79
C LYS A 141 -9.70 3.35 8.75
N GLU A 142 -10.68 4.25 8.80
CA GLU A 142 -11.87 4.11 9.64
C GLU A 142 -12.63 2.81 9.36
N LYS A 143 -12.92 2.54 8.09
CA LYS A 143 -13.58 1.29 7.67
C LYS A 143 -12.82 0.01 8.04
N ARG A 144 -11.49 0.08 8.19
CA ARG A 144 -10.66 -1.07 8.62
C ARG A 144 -10.62 -1.23 10.13
N MET A 145 -10.88 -0.17 10.89
CA MET A 145 -10.84 -0.20 12.36
C MET A 145 -12.21 -0.48 12.97
N THR A 146 -13.32 -0.29 12.24
CA THR A 146 -14.66 -0.67 12.68
C THR A 146 -14.99 -2.09 12.21
N PRO A 147 -15.06 -3.11 13.09
CA PRO A 147 -15.49 -4.45 12.70
C PRO A 147 -16.97 -4.43 12.25
N PRO A 148 -17.36 -5.24 11.24
CA PRO A 148 -18.75 -5.42 10.88
C PRO A 148 -19.42 -6.29 11.95
N GLY A 149 -19.93 -5.66 13.01
CA GLY A 149 -20.59 -6.39 14.11
C GLY A 149 -20.70 -5.65 15.44
N GLY A 150 -20.44 -4.34 15.49
CA GLY A 150 -20.69 -3.55 16.70
C GLY A 150 -22.18 -3.28 16.88
N THR A 151 -22.88 -4.19 17.57
CA THR A 151 -24.18 -3.94 18.18
C THR A 151 -24.10 -2.64 18.98
N LEU A 152 -24.90 -1.65 18.61
CA LEU A 152 -25.15 -0.48 19.46
C LEU A 152 -25.94 -0.97 20.70
N PRO A 153 -25.44 -0.84 21.94
CA PRO A 153 -26.27 -1.05 23.11
C PRO A 153 -26.98 0.28 23.40
N GLY A 154 -28.30 0.33 23.21
CA GLY A 154 -29.10 1.47 23.66
C GLY A 154 -30.11 1.97 22.64
N ALA A 155 -31.14 1.18 22.40
CA ALA A 155 -32.49 1.67 22.15
C ALA A 155 -33.42 0.53 22.57
N GLU A 156 -33.81 0.58 23.84
CA GLU A 156 -34.87 -0.22 24.42
C GLU A 156 -36.16 0.14 23.68
N ASP A 157 -36.86 -0.83 23.11
CA ASP A 157 -38.30 -0.74 22.98
C ASP A 157 -38.92 -2.10 23.34
N VAL A 158 -39.45 -2.07 24.56
CA VAL A 158 -40.37 -2.96 25.23
C VAL A 158 -41.54 -3.33 24.32
N TYR A 159 -41.75 -4.62 24.07
CA TYR A 159 -43.03 -5.34 23.93
C TYR A 159 -42.63 -6.82 23.71
N GLY A 160 -42.77 -7.74 24.67
CA GLY A 160 -43.96 -8.00 25.45
C GLY A 160 -44.70 -9.20 24.84
N ALA A 161 -44.64 -10.31 25.57
CA ALA A 161 -45.58 -11.44 25.56
C ALA A 161 -45.46 -12.54 24.47
N SER A 162 -45.23 -13.74 25.01
CA SER A 162 -45.81 -15.04 24.67
C SER A 162 -46.29 -15.29 23.25
N ARG A 163 -45.80 -16.40 22.68
CA ARG A 163 -46.72 -17.45 22.23
C ARG A 163 -46.07 -18.82 22.13
N ASP A 164 -46.71 -19.71 22.88
CA ASP A 164 -46.64 -21.15 22.94
C ASP A 164 -46.40 -21.84 21.60
N THR A 165 -45.50 -22.81 21.61
CA THR A 165 -45.38 -23.84 20.56
C THR A 165 -46.13 -25.09 21.04
N PRO A 166 -47.22 -25.53 20.37
CA PRO A 166 -47.81 -26.83 20.65
C PRO A 166 -47.10 -27.95 19.86
N PRO A 167 -46.96 -29.17 20.42
CA PRO A 167 -46.43 -30.33 19.71
C PRO A 167 -47.56 -31.22 19.14
N HIS A 168 -47.40 -31.72 17.92
CA HIS A 168 -48.21 -32.81 17.33
C HIS A 168 -47.52 -33.22 16.01
N HIS A 169 -47.29 -34.48 15.63
CA HIS A 169 -47.41 -35.80 16.26
C HIS A 169 -46.65 -36.78 15.34
N GLY A 170 -46.12 -37.85 15.93
CA GLY A 170 -46.21 -39.20 15.37
C GLY A 170 -47.20 -39.97 16.23
#